data_AF-A0A1I4T939-F1
#
_entry.id   AF-A0A1I4T939-F1
#
_cell.length_a   1.000
_cell.length_b   1.000
_cell.length_c   1.000
_cell.angle_alpha   90.00
_cell.angle_beta   90.00
_cell.angle_gamma   90.00
#
_symmetry.space_group_name_H-M   'P 1'
#
loop_
_entity.id
_entity.type
_entity.pdbx_description
1 polymer ?
#
loop_
_entity_poly.entity_id
_entity_poly.type
_entity_poly.pdbx_seq_one_letter_code
_entity_poly.pdbx_strand_id
1 'polypeptide(L)'
;MESIVNAWHKFVDFLVTYDLKTLVKALYKVDWIALLHNPVTWFVAGAGLIYVIISKRYGILVFVGSVAALCFIFYQTIPENIEEVEIDKLITFFGATLAVMLVNIYYFVIRK
;
A
#
# COMPACT_ATOMS: atom_id res chain seq x y z
N MET A 1 -13.30 -16.10 -14.40
CA MET A 1 -13.06 -14.85 -15.17
C MET A 1 -13.94 -13.71 -14.68
N GLU A 2 -15.24 -13.93 -14.44
CA GLU A 2 -16.16 -12.88 -13.95
C GLU A 2 -15.76 -12.24 -12.61
N SER A 3 -15.17 -13.00 -11.67
CA SER A 3 -14.75 -12.44 -10.37
C SER A 3 -13.61 -11.42 -10.49
N ILE A 4 -12.70 -11.61 -11.44
CA ILE A 4 -11.56 -10.71 -11.68
C ILE A 4 -12.06 -9.41 -12.32
N VAL A 5 -13.01 -9.49 -13.26
CA VAL A 5 -13.63 -8.33 -13.92
C VAL A 5 -14.48 -7.51 -12.95
N ASN A 6 -15.16 -8.17 -11.99
CA ASN A 6 -15.93 -7.49 -10.95
C ASN A 6 -15.04 -6.85 -9.88
N ALA A 7 -13.94 -7.51 -9.50
CA ALA A 7 -12.93 -6.92 -8.62
C ALA A 7 -12.25 -5.71 -9.29
N TRP A 8 -12.03 -5.79 -10.61
CA TRP A 8 -11.53 -4.68 -11.42
C TRP A 8 -12.45 -3.47 -11.38
N HIS A 9 -13.76 -3.64 -11.65
CA HIS A 9 -14.70 -2.52 -11.63
C HIS A 9 -14.80 -1.86 -10.25
N LYS A 10 -14.87 -2.64 -9.16
CA LYS A 10 -14.93 -2.09 -7.80
C LYS A 10 -13.66 -1.33 -7.41
N PHE A 11 -12.51 -1.77 -7.92
CA PHE A 11 -11.24 -1.09 -7.65
C PHE A 11 -11.05 0.15 -8.52
N VAL A 12 -11.45 0.10 -9.79
CA VAL A 12 -11.49 1.28 -10.66
C VAL A 12 -12.45 2.32 -10.08
N ASP A 13 -13.63 1.91 -9.60
CA ASP A 13 -14.55 2.79 -8.90
C ASP A 13 -13.93 3.34 -7.61
N PHE A 14 -13.16 2.55 -6.86
CA PHE A 14 -12.43 3.05 -5.69
C PHE A 14 -11.37 4.09 -6.06
N LEU A 15 -10.60 3.86 -7.13
CA LEU A 15 -9.59 4.78 -7.65
C LEU A 15 -10.17 6.05 -8.29
N VAL A 16 -11.38 5.96 -8.85
CA VAL A 16 -12.11 7.10 -9.43
C VAL A 16 -12.81 7.89 -8.33
N THR A 17 -13.32 7.22 -7.29
CA THR A 17 -14.00 7.86 -6.15
C THR A 17 -13.01 8.57 -5.22
N TYR A 18 -11.79 8.05 -5.07
CA TYR A 18 -10.70 8.73 -4.37
C TYR A 18 -9.79 9.40 -5.39
N ASP A 19 -9.97 10.72 -5.59
CA ASP A 19 -9.18 11.56 -6.50
C ASP A 19 -7.68 11.21 -6.49
N LEU A 20 -7.27 10.36 -7.44
CA LEU A 20 -5.91 9.82 -7.57
C LEU A 20 -4.88 10.96 -7.57
N LYS A 21 -5.24 12.11 -8.14
CA LYS A 21 -4.41 13.32 -8.12
C LYS A 21 -4.12 13.81 -6.71
N THR A 22 -5.10 13.75 -5.81
CA THR A 22 -4.95 14.13 -4.40
C THR A 22 -4.08 13.11 -3.66
N LEU A 23 -4.23 11.81 -3.92
CA LEU A 23 -3.38 10.77 -3.33
C LEU A 23 -1.94 10.85 -3.82
N VAL A 24 -1.71 11.02 -5.13
CA VAL A 24 -0.37 11.23 -5.72
C VAL A 24 0.28 12.45 -5.07
N LYS A 25 -0.42 13.60 -5.04
CA LYS A 25 0.10 14.82 -4.40
C LYS A 25 0.41 14.62 -2.93
N ALA A 26 -0.44 13.93 -2.18
CA ALA A 26 -0.18 13.65 -0.77
C ALA A 26 1.04 12.74 -0.57
N LEU A 27 1.19 11.71 -1.41
CA LEU A 27 2.28 10.73 -1.31
C LEU A 27 3.64 11.35 -1.69
N TYR A 28 3.69 12.14 -2.76
CA TYR A 28 4.91 12.82 -3.21
C TYR A 28 5.28 14.03 -2.35
N LYS A 29 4.31 14.64 -1.64
CA LYS A 29 4.58 15.70 -0.66
C LYS A 29 5.27 15.18 0.61
N VAL A 30 5.19 13.88 0.89
CA VAL A 30 5.89 13.28 2.03
C VAL A 30 7.36 13.13 1.67
N ASP A 31 8.21 13.79 2.45
CA ASP A 31 9.67 13.71 2.28
C ASP A 31 10.19 12.42 2.94
N TRP A 32 10.08 11.31 2.21
CA TRP A 32 10.38 9.96 2.70
C TRP A 32 11.84 9.82 3.18
N ILE A 33 12.77 10.54 2.55
CA ILE A 33 14.19 10.53 2.88
C ILE A 33 14.44 11.24 4.22
N ALA A 34 13.75 12.36 4.46
CA ALA A 34 13.82 13.08 5.72
C ALA A 34 13.23 12.25 6.88
N LEU A 35 12.15 11.50 6.63
CA LEU A 35 11.56 10.59 7.62
C LEU A 35 12.50 9.43 8.00
N LEU A 36 13.22 8.86 7.02
CA LEU A 36 14.18 7.77 7.25
C LEU A 36 15.45 8.22 7.99
N HIS A 37 15.90 9.46 7.78
CA HIS A 37 17.04 10.01 8.52
C HIS A 37 16.68 10.51 9.93
N ASN A 38 15.40 10.66 10.24
CA ASN A 38 14.99 11.16 11.55
C ASN A 38 15.08 10.04 12.61
N PRO A 39 15.93 10.19 13.65
CA PRO A 39 16.09 9.18 14.71
C PRO A 39 14.82 8.97 15.54
N VAL A 40 13.93 9.97 15.61
CA VAL A 40 12.64 9.86 16.32
C VAL A 40 11.72 8.88 15.59
N THR A 41 11.74 8.85 14.25
CA THR A 41 10.95 7.90 13.45
C THR A 41 11.31 6.47 13.80
N TRP A 42 12.60 6.17 13.93
CA TRP A 42 13.09 4.84 14.32
C TRP A 42 12.70 4.47 15.74
N PHE A 43 12.68 5.44 16.65
CA PHE A 43 12.26 5.20 18.04
C PHE A 43 10.78 4.82 18.11
N VAL A 44 9.92 5.55 17.38
CA VAL A 44 8.48 5.26 17.32
C VAL A 44 8.21 3.94 16.60
N ALA A 45 8.87 3.70 15.46
CA ALA A 45 8.74 2.46 14.70
C ALA A 45 9.23 1.25 15.51
N GLY A 46 10.37 1.37 16.20
CA GLY A 46 10.94 0.35 17.06
C GLY A 46 10.05 0.05 18.26
N ALA A 47 9.58 1.07 18.97
CA ALA A 47 8.65 0.90 20.09
C ALA A 47 7.32 0.25 19.65
N GLY A 48 6.80 0.65 18.49
CA GLY A 48 5.61 0.04 17.89
C GLY A 48 5.83 -1.44 17.54
N LEU A 49 6.97 -1.78 16.93
CA LEU A 49 7.34 -3.17 16.63
C LEU A 49 7.43 -4.02 17.90
N ILE A 50 8.12 -3.53 18.92
CA ILE A 50 8.25 -4.21 20.21
C ILE A 50 6.87 -4.45 20.83
N TYR A 51 6.01 -3.42 20.86
CA TYR A 51 4.66 -3.54 21.40
C TYR A 51 3.83 -4.59 20.65
N VAL A 52 3.90 -4.61 19.31
CA VAL A 52 3.13 -5.54 18.48
C VAL A 52 3.62 -6.99 18.64
N ILE A 53 4.94 -7.19 18.77
CA ILE A 53 5.54 -8.50 19.04
C ILE A 53 5.11 -9.02 20.41
N ILE A 54 5.19 -8.19 21.45
CA ILE A 54 4.76 -8.56 22.82
C ILE A 54 3.26 -8.86 22.84
N SER A 55 2.46 -8.06 22.14
CA SER A 55 1.00 -8.25 22.06
C SER A 55 0.59 -9.41 21.15
N LYS A 56 1.54 -10.10 20.49
CA LYS A 56 1.31 -11.17 19.50
C LYS A 56 0.32 -10.78 18.39
N ARG A 57 0.21 -9.48 18.08
CA ARG A 57 -0.73 -8.94 17.09
C ARG A 57 -0.10 -8.92 15.70
N TYR A 58 0.34 -10.08 15.22
CA TYR A 58 1.04 -10.20 13.94
C TYR A 58 0.21 -9.69 12.75
N GLY A 59 -1.12 -9.71 12.84
CA GLY A 59 -2.00 -9.06 11.84
C GLY A 59 -1.72 -7.56 11.68
N ILE A 60 -1.37 -6.84 12.75
CA ILE A 60 -0.98 -5.42 12.67
C ILE A 60 0.33 -5.26 11.88
N LEU A 61 1.30 -6.15 12.06
CA LEU A 61 2.55 -6.11 11.27
C LEU A 61 2.28 -6.35 9.79
N VAL A 62 1.43 -7.33 9.48
CA VAL A 62 1.05 -7.63 8.10
C VAL A 62 0.31 -6.45 7.49
N PHE A 63 -0.59 -5.81 8.23
CA PHE A 63 -1.31 -4.63 7.77
C PHE A 63 -0.37 -3.44 7.52
N VAL A 64 0.48 -3.08 8.49
CA VAL A 64 1.43 -1.97 8.35
C VAL A 64 2.41 -2.25 7.20
N GLY A 65 2.93 -3.47 7.09
CA GLY A 65 3.79 -3.88 5.99
C GLY A 65 3.10 -3.83 4.63
N SER A 66 1.81 -4.15 4.58
CA SER A 66 0.99 -4.07 3.38
C SER A 66 0.73 -2.63 2.94
N VAL A 67 0.49 -1.73 3.88
CA VAL A 67 0.37 -0.29 3.61
C VAL A 67 1.69 0.25 3.05
N ALA A 68 2.82 -0.08 3.67
CA ALA A 68 4.14 0.31 3.19
C ALA A 68 4.43 -0.25 1.78
N ALA A 69 4.09 -1.52 1.54
CA ALA A 69 4.22 -2.15 0.23
C ALA A 69 3.35 -1.45 -0.82
N LEU A 70 2.10 -1.13 -0.51
CA LEU A 70 1.22 -0.38 -1.43
C LEU A 70 1.76 1.01 -1.74
N CYS A 71 2.25 1.76 -0.74
CA CYS A 71 2.90 3.04 -0.96
C CYS A 71 4.13 2.91 -1.87
N PHE A 72 4.94 1.86 -1.67
CA PHE A 72 6.13 1.60 -2.48
C PHE A 72 5.79 1.24 -3.93
N ILE A 73 4.84 0.32 -4.13
CA ILE A 73 4.35 -0.06 -5.47
C ILE A 73 3.79 1.18 -6.16
N PHE A 74 2.94 1.95 -5.48
CA PHE A 74 2.36 3.17 -6.01
C PHE A 74 3.43 4.17 -6.45
N TYR A 75 4.43 4.42 -5.61
CA TYR A 75 5.53 5.33 -5.94
C TYR A 75 6.33 4.86 -7.17
N GLN A 76 6.55 3.55 -7.34
CA GLN A 76 7.26 3.02 -8.51
C GLN A 76 6.44 3.02 -9.81
N THR A 77 5.13 2.81 -9.71
CA THR A 77 4.28 2.59 -10.90
C THR A 77 3.52 3.83 -11.33
N ILE A 78 3.19 4.73 -10.40
CA ILE A 78 2.45 5.97 -10.67
C ILE A 78 3.45 7.14 -10.69
N PRO A 79 3.82 7.64 -11.89
CA PRO A 79 4.58 8.88 -12.01
C PRO A 79 3.80 10.06 -11.42
N GLU A 80 4.53 11.09 -11.00
CA GLU A 80 3.96 12.32 -10.44
C GLU A 80 2.98 12.99 -11.42
N ASN A 81 3.17 12.79 -12.72
CA ASN A 81 2.27 13.23 -13.78
C ASN A 81 1.45 12.06 -14.34
N ILE A 82 0.16 12.01 -13.98
CA ILE A 82 -0.75 10.88 -14.29
C ILE A 82 -1.02 10.73 -15.80
N GLU A 83 -0.74 11.75 -16.61
CA GLU A 83 -0.97 11.73 -18.06
C GLU A 83 0.01 10.83 -18.84
N GLU A 84 1.11 10.39 -18.22
CA GLU A 84 2.16 9.57 -18.86
C GLU A 84 2.20 8.12 -18.35
N VAL A 85 1.11 7.63 -17.75
CA VAL A 85 1.14 6.29 -17.14
C VAL A 85 1.09 5.20 -18.22
N GLU A 86 2.23 4.51 -18.41
CA GLU A 86 2.33 3.33 -19.28
C GLU A 86 1.46 2.18 -18.76
N ILE A 87 0.76 1.49 -19.67
CA ILE A 87 -0.15 0.38 -19.37
C ILE A 87 0.58 -0.75 -18.62
N ASP A 88 1.83 -1.05 -18.95
CA ASP A 88 2.62 -2.10 -18.31
C ASP A 88 2.89 -1.81 -16.81
N LYS A 89 3.07 -0.54 -16.45
CA LYS A 89 3.21 -0.11 -15.05
C LYS A 89 1.89 -0.22 -14.31
N LEU A 90 0.78 0.06 -14.99
CA LEU A 90 -0.56 -0.20 -14.45
C LEU A 90 -0.72 -1.68 -14.12
N ILE A 91 -0.43 -2.58 -15.08
CA ILE A 91 -0.55 -4.03 -14.87
C ILE A 91 0.30 -4.48 -13.67
N THR A 92 1.52 -3.96 -13.55
CA THR A 92 2.42 -4.24 -12.43
C THR A 92 1.84 -3.74 -11.10
N PHE A 93 1.32 -2.51 -11.07
CA PHE A 93 0.63 -1.95 -9.90
C PHE A 93 -0.53 -2.83 -9.45
N PHE A 94 -1.35 -3.26 -10.42
CA PHE A 94 -2.52 -4.11 -10.19
C PHE A 94 -2.13 -5.49 -9.67
N GLY A 95 -1.17 -6.15 -10.31
CA GLY A 95 -0.69 -7.47 -9.90
C GLY A 95 -0.11 -7.44 -8.49
N ALA A 96 0.70 -6.43 -8.18
CA ALA A 96 1.31 -6.28 -6.87
C ALA A 96 0.28 -5.92 -5.78
N THR A 97 -0.68 -5.04 -6.09
CA THR A 97 -1.80 -4.72 -5.18
C THR A 97 -2.66 -5.93 -4.88
N LEU A 98 -2.95 -6.76 -5.90
CA LEU A 98 -3.73 -7.97 -5.75
C LEU A 98 -2.99 -9.02 -4.88
N ALA A 99 -1.68 -9.14 -5.05
CA ALA A 99 -0.84 -9.97 -4.19
C ALA A 99 -0.89 -9.50 -2.73
N VAL A 100 -0.78 -8.20 -2.47
CA VAL A 100 -0.89 -7.62 -1.12
C VAL A 100 -2.27 -7.89 -0.51
N MET A 101 -3.34 -7.75 -1.31
CA MET A 101 -4.71 -8.07 -0.86
C MET A 101 -4.85 -9.54 -0.46
N LEU A 102 -4.35 -10.46 -1.28
CA LEU A 102 -4.41 -11.90 -0.98
C LEU A 102 -3.65 -12.25 0.31
N VAL A 103 -2.48 -11.64 0.54
CA VAL A 103 -1.72 -11.82 1.78
C VAL A 103 -2.52 -11.33 3.00
N ASN A 104 -3.18 -10.18 2.89
CA ASN A 104 -4.04 -9.67 3.97
C ASN A 104 -5.25 -10.58 4.22
N ILE A 105 -5.96 -11.00 3.17
CA ILE A 105 -7.10 -11.90 3.29
C ILE A 105 -6.68 -13.20 3.96
N TYR A 106 -5.55 -13.79 3.55
CA TYR A 106 -5.02 -14.99 4.16
C TYR A 106 -4.76 -14.81 5.67
N TYR A 107 -4.11 -13.71 6.06
CA TYR A 107 -3.76 -13.49 7.46
C TYR A 107 -4.95 -13.10 8.36
N PHE A 108 -5.90 -12.32 7.84
CA PHE A 108 -7.01 -11.78 8.63
C PHE A 108 -8.27 -12.65 8.60
N VAL A 109 -8.48 -13.44 7.54
CA VAL A 109 -9.68 -14.28 7.37
C VAL A 109 -9.36 -15.75 7.59
N ILE A 110 -8.27 -16.26 7.01
CA ILE A 110 -7.99 -17.71 7.00
C ILE A 110 -7.16 -18.15 8.21
N ARG A 111 -6.10 -17.41 8.54
CA ARG A 111 -5.14 -17.80 9.59
C ARG A 111 -5.56 -17.41 11.02
N LYS A 112 -6.67 -16.66 11.16
CA LYS A 112 -7.10 -15.97 12.38
C LYS A 112 -6.86 -16.73 13.68
#